data_AF-A0A382AT42-F1
#
_entry.id   AF-A0A382AT42-F1
#
_cell.length_a   1.000
_cell.length_b   1.000
_cell.length_c   1.000
_cell.angle_alpha   90.00
_cell.angle_beta   90.00
_cell.angle_gamma   90.00
#
_symmetry.space_group_name_H-M   'P 1'
#
loop_
_entity.id
_entity.type
_entity.pdbx_description
1 polymer ?
#
loop_
_entity_poly.entity_id
_entity_poly.type
_entity_poly.pdbx_seq_one_letter_code
_entity_poly.pdbx_strand_id
1 'polypeptide(L)'
;MTTSLWASTPNFVGEDLYYSSGFRLFPAGNAILSLKSDSLNGKLTYLLSTSVKTNSFLDAFYTVRDETLSWLNIEDFSLFKTVKEIREGKYHRNHSAHTQGDSLLIWNKKYFTITEPVYDPIAFIY
;
A
#
# COMPACT_ATOMS: atom_id res chain seq x y z
N MET A 1 12.55 -39.10 -1.70
CA MET A 1 12.20 -37.77 -2.23
C MET A 1 12.94 -36.76 -1.39
N THR A 2 13.96 -36.11 -1.95
CA THR A 2 14.77 -35.09 -1.28
C THR A 2 14.04 -33.75 -1.39
N THR A 3 13.49 -33.26 -0.29
CA THR A 3 12.96 -31.89 -0.22
C THR A 3 14.15 -30.93 -0.20
N SER A 4 14.29 -30.13 -1.24
CA SER A 4 15.26 -29.04 -1.29
C SER A 4 14.88 -27.97 -0.25
N LEU A 5 15.62 -27.89 0.86
CA LEU A 5 15.65 -26.71 1.73
C LEU A 5 16.44 -25.59 1.03
N TRP A 6 15.83 -24.91 0.07
CA TRP A 6 16.43 -23.71 -0.52
C TRP A 6 15.35 -22.64 -0.65
N ALA A 7 15.64 -21.51 0.01
CA ALA A 7 14.81 -20.34 0.28
C ALA A 7 13.78 -20.51 1.41
N SER A 8 14.16 -20.04 2.61
CA SER A 8 13.18 -19.49 3.53
C SER A 8 12.40 -18.39 2.81
N THR A 9 11.07 -18.34 2.95
CA THR A 9 10.26 -17.23 2.44
C THR A 9 10.86 -15.92 2.97
N PRO A 10 11.22 -14.96 2.12
CA PRO A 10 11.78 -13.69 2.58
C PRO A 10 10.76 -13.04 3.53
N ASN A 11 11.23 -12.69 4.73
CA ASN A 11 10.40 -12.03 5.72
C ASN A 11 10.64 -10.53 5.61
N PHE A 12 9.68 -9.85 4.99
CA PHE A 12 9.72 -8.39 4.79
C PHE A 12 9.11 -7.62 5.97
N VAL A 13 8.61 -8.30 7.01
CA VAL A 13 8.00 -7.64 8.16
C VAL A 13 9.05 -6.85 8.93
N GLY A 14 8.78 -5.56 9.12
CA GLY A 14 9.68 -4.61 9.76
C GLY A 14 10.61 -3.88 8.78
N GLU A 15 10.53 -4.18 7.49
CA GLU A 15 11.29 -3.47 6.45
C GLU A 15 10.67 -2.10 6.14
N ASP A 16 11.54 -1.10 6.03
CA ASP A 16 11.24 0.21 5.48
C ASP A 16 12.07 0.44 4.20
N LEU A 17 11.40 0.66 3.07
CA LEU A 17 12.02 0.97 1.79
C LEU A 17 11.93 2.48 1.51
N TYR A 18 13.10 3.10 1.37
CA TYR A 18 13.23 4.54 1.12
C TYR A 18 13.58 4.78 -0.35
N TYR A 19 12.68 5.43 -1.07
CA TYR A 19 12.88 5.82 -2.46
C TYR A 19 13.03 7.34 -2.57
N SER A 20 13.84 7.76 -3.54
CA SER A 20 13.92 9.15 -3.96
C SER A 20 13.47 9.25 -5.42
N SER A 21 12.75 10.32 -5.74
CA SER A 21 12.28 10.62 -7.09
C SER A 21 12.96 11.88 -7.61
N GLY A 22 13.24 11.90 -8.91
CA GLY A 22 13.79 13.05 -9.62
C GLY A 22 12.94 13.41 -10.83
N PHE A 23 12.82 14.71 -11.13
CA PHE A 23 12.24 15.21 -12.36
C PHE A 23 13.31 15.98 -13.14
N ARG A 24 13.69 15.43 -14.31
CA ARG A 24 14.86 15.89 -15.08
C ARG A 24 16.12 15.88 -14.21
N LEU A 25 16.74 17.05 -14.00
CA LEU A 25 17.94 17.22 -13.19
C LEU A 25 17.63 17.59 -11.73
N PHE A 26 16.35 17.69 -11.36
CA PHE A 26 15.94 18.18 -10.04
C PHE A 26 15.45 17.02 -9.16
N PRO A 27 15.88 16.96 -7.88
CA PRO A 27 15.26 16.07 -6.92
C PRO A 27 13.80 16.50 -6.74
N ALA A 28 12.88 15.55 -6.79
CA ALA A 28 11.45 15.82 -6.75
C ALA A 28 10.84 15.57 -5.37
N GLY A 29 11.30 14.52 -4.69
CA GLY A 29 10.70 14.09 -3.43
C GLY A 29 11.15 12.69 -3.04
N ASN A 30 10.48 12.15 -2.02
CA ASN A 30 10.75 10.82 -1.49
C ASN A 30 9.46 10.02 -1.36
N ALA A 31 9.60 8.70 -1.41
CA ALA A 31 8.56 7.76 -1.01
C ALA A 31 9.12 6.81 0.06
N ILE A 32 8.32 6.52 1.07
CA ILE A 32 8.65 5.54 2.11
C ILE A 32 7.57 4.47 2.05
N LEU A 33 7.98 3.22 1.94
CA LEU A 33 7.11 2.05 2.05
C LEU A 33 7.51 1.27 3.30
N SER A 34 6.54 0.82 4.08
CA SER A 34 6.78 0.02 5.28
C SER A 34 5.82 -1.15 5.33
N LEU A 35 6.33 -2.35 5.63
CA LEU A 35 5.50 -3.54 5.84
C LEU A 35 5.60 -4.00 7.29
N LYS A 36 4.46 -4.11 7.98
CA LYS A 36 4.41 -4.51 9.40
C LYS A 36 3.36 -5.58 9.64
N SER A 37 3.51 -6.40 10.68
CA SER A 37 2.41 -7.23 11.17
C SER A 37 1.40 -6.35 11.90
N ASP A 38 0.12 -6.57 11.65
CA ASP A 38 -1.00 -5.86 12.28
C ASP A 38 -2.20 -6.83 12.41
N SER A 39 -3.33 -6.34 12.89
CA SER A 39 -4.59 -7.08 12.90
C SER A 39 -5.75 -6.25 12.38
N LEU A 40 -6.63 -6.88 11.61
CA LEU A 40 -7.88 -6.29 11.14
C LEU A 40 -9.04 -7.15 11.60
N ASN A 41 -9.91 -6.59 12.45
CA ASN A 41 -11.07 -7.30 13.04
C ASN A 41 -10.69 -8.62 13.73
N GLY A 42 -9.54 -8.65 14.42
CA GLY A 42 -9.03 -9.84 15.12
C GLY A 42 -8.34 -10.88 14.24
N LYS A 43 -8.28 -10.67 12.91
CA LYS A 43 -7.49 -11.49 11.98
C LYS A 43 -6.09 -10.89 11.83
N LEU A 44 -5.05 -11.74 11.85
CA LEU A 44 -3.67 -11.33 11.57
C LEU A 44 -3.53 -10.91 10.10
N THR A 45 -2.86 -9.78 9.87
CA THR A 45 -2.68 -9.16 8.54
C THR A 45 -1.30 -8.54 8.43
N TYR A 46 -0.84 -8.29 7.20
CA TYR A 46 0.22 -7.31 6.98
C TYR A 46 -0.39 -5.92 6.78
N LEU A 47 0.24 -4.90 7.35
CA LEU A 47 -0.04 -3.50 7.08
C LEU A 47 1.07 -2.94 6.21
N LEU A 48 0.74 -2.69 4.94
CA LEU A 48 1.57 -1.94 4.01
C LEU A 48 1.21 -0.45 4.14
N SER A 49 2.18 0.36 4.54
CA SER A 49 2.06 1.82 4.63
C SER A 49 2.92 2.49 3.58
N THR A 50 2.40 3.49 2.89
CA THR A 50 3.18 4.31 1.96
C THR A 50 3.00 5.78 2.22
N SER A 51 4.09 6.52 2.21
CA SER A 51 4.12 7.98 2.29
C SER A 51 4.87 8.54 1.09
N VAL A 52 4.24 9.41 0.30
CA VAL A 52 4.86 10.07 -0.86
C VAL A 52 4.83 11.57 -0.66
N LYS A 53 6.01 12.20 -0.72
CA LYS A 53 6.17 13.62 -0.43
C LYS A 53 7.12 14.30 -1.41
N THR A 54 6.69 15.40 -1.99
CA THR A 54 7.61 16.34 -2.66
C THR A 54 8.53 17.00 -1.65
N ASN A 55 9.71 17.42 -2.11
CA ASN A 55 10.64 18.20 -1.27
C ASN A 55 10.25 19.69 -1.23
N SER A 56 10.88 20.45 -0.34
CA SER A 56 10.60 21.87 -0.14
C SER A 56 10.79 22.74 -1.39
N PHE A 57 11.70 22.36 -2.28
CA PHE A 57 11.90 23.06 -3.56
C PHE A 57 10.71 22.86 -4.50
N LEU A 58 10.27 21.62 -4.70
CA LEU A 58 9.11 21.34 -5.55
C LEU A 58 7.77 21.72 -4.92
N ASP A 59 7.65 21.73 -3.59
CA ASP A 59 6.43 22.19 -2.89
C ASP A 59 6.01 23.60 -3.29
N ALA A 60 6.97 24.48 -3.63
CA ALA A 60 6.68 25.83 -4.10
C ALA A 60 5.90 25.85 -5.43
N PHE A 61 5.99 24.77 -6.22
CA PHE A 61 5.33 24.64 -7.52
C PHE A 61 4.14 23.68 -7.44
N TYR A 62 4.32 22.53 -6.80
CA TYR A 62 3.31 21.50 -6.64
C TYR A 62 3.62 20.60 -5.45
N THR A 63 2.78 20.67 -4.42
CA THR A 63 2.92 19.87 -3.20
C THR A 63 2.24 18.51 -3.34
N VAL A 64 2.91 17.43 -2.96
CA VAL A 64 2.34 16.07 -2.80
C VAL A 64 2.52 15.62 -1.35
N ARG A 65 1.46 15.12 -0.72
CA ARG A 65 1.44 14.59 0.67
C ARG A 65 0.51 13.38 0.75
N ASP A 66 0.82 12.37 -0.06
CA ASP A 66 -0.03 11.20 -0.18
C ASP A 66 0.33 10.15 0.86
N GLU A 67 -0.69 9.57 1.46
CA GLU A 67 -0.57 8.47 2.41
C GLU A 67 -1.51 7.34 1.98
N THR A 68 -1.04 6.10 1.95
CA THR A 68 -1.86 4.91 1.71
C THR A 68 -1.57 3.85 2.76
N LEU A 69 -2.62 3.26 3.30
CA LEU A 69 -2.58 2.11 4.19
C LEU A 69 -3.34 0.97 3.55
N SER A 70 -2.73 -0.19 3.45
CA SER A 70 -3.35 -1.39 2.89
C SER A 70 -3.13 -2.58 3.83
N TRP A 71 -4.22 -3.17 4.30
CA TRP A 71 -4.23 -4.39 5.11
C TRP A 71 -4.33 -5.58 4.18
N LEU A 72 -3.31 -6.43 4.21
CA LEU A 72 -3.09 -7.53 3.29
C LEU A 72 -3.16 -8.86 4.02
N ASN A 73 -3.56 -9.89 3.29
CA ASN A 73 -3.47 -11.27 3.72
C ASN A 73 -2.01 -11.69 3.86
N ILE A 74 -1.69 -12.42 4.94
CA ILE A 74 -0.34 -12.88 5.24
C ILE A 74 0.13 -14.03 4.33
N GLU A 75 -0.79 -14.74 3.68
CA GLU A 75 -0.47 -15.89 2.85
C GLU A 75 -0.18 -15.48 1.40
N ASP A 76 -0.97 -14.56 0.84
CA ASP A 76 -0.95 -14.23 -0.59
C ASP A 76 -0.92 -12.73 -0.90
N PHE A 77 -0.84 -11.85 0.11
CA PHE A 77 -0.88 -10.39 -0.03
C PHE A 77 -2.17 -9.82 -0.65
N SER A 78 -3.24 -10.60 -0.73
CA SER A 78 -4.55 -10.09 -1.17
C SER A 78 -5.10 -9.02 -0.22
N LEU A 79 -5.82 -8.05 -0.78
CA LEU A 79 -6.28 -6.86 -0.09
C LEU A 79 -7.55 -7.15 0.74
N PHE A 80 -7.47 -6.92 2.05
CA PHE A 80 -8.66 -6.85 2.91
C PHE A 80 -9.24 -5.45 3.01
N LYS A 81 -8.38 -4.43 3.10
CA LYS A 81 -8.81 -3.04 3.25
C LYS A 81 -7.73 -2.09 2.75
N THR A 82 -8.15 -0.99 2.14
CA THR A 82 -7.27 0.13 1.84
C THR A 82 -7.88 1.45 2.30
N VAL A 83 -7.03 2.37 2.73
CA VAL A 83 -7.35 3.77 3.01
C VAL A 83 -6.29 4.62 2.32
N LYS A 84 -6.72 5.54 1.46
CA LYS A 84 -5.84 6.44 0.71
C LYS A 84 -6.24 7.89 1.01
N GLU A 85 -5.26 8.66 1.45
CA GLU A 85 -5.37 10.10 1.62
C GLU A 85 -4.46 10.76 0.59
N ILE A 86 -5.08 11.32 -0.46
CA ILE A 86 -4.38 11.96 -1.58
C ILE A 86 -4.45 13.47 -1.39
N ARG A 87 -3.29 14.12 -1.39
CA ARG A 87 -3.10 15.55 -1.19
C ARG A 87 -2.08 16.11 -2.18
N GLU A 88 -2.56 16.49 -3.35
CA GLU A 88 -1.72 16.91 -4.46
C GLU A 88 -2.13 18.30 -4.96
N GLY A 89 -1.40 19.34 -4.55
CA GLY A 89 -1.70 20.74 -4.89
C GLY A 89 -3.11 21.13 -4.45
N LYS A 90 -4.02 21.34 -5.42
CA LYS A 90 -5.45 21.64 -5.17
C LYS A 90 -6.34 20.39 -5.16
N TYR A 91 -5.82 19.26 -5.62
CA TYR A 91 -6.56 18.01 -5.72
C TYR A 91 -6.45 17.24 -4.41
N HIS A 92 -7.60 16.99 -3.78
CA HIS A 92 -7.68 16.23 -2.54
C HIS A 92 -8.70 15.12 -2.70
N ARG A 93 -8.34 13.90 -2.29
CA ARG A 93 -9.26 12.76 -2.31
C ARG A 93 -8.99 11.85 -1.12
N ASN A 94 -10.04 11.54 -0.38
CA ASN A 94 -10.03 10.44 0.57
C ASN A 94 -10.76 9.25 -0.05
N HIS A 95 -10.12 8.09 0.00
CA HIS A 95 -10.66 6.87 -0.55
C HIS A 95 -10.51 5.75 0.48
N SER A 96 -11.56 4.94 0.61
CA SER A 96 -11.47 3.69 1.35
C SER A 96 -12.28 2.61 0.66
N ALA A 97 -11.76 1.40 0.71
CA ALA A 97 -12.42 0.20 0.24
C ALA A 97 -12.05 -0.96 1.15
N HIS A 98 -12.94 -1.93 1.28
CA HIS A 98 -12.67 -3.15 2.04
C HIS A 98 -13.43 -4.31 1.43
N THR A 99 -12.91 -5.52 1.63
CA THR A 99 -13.59 -6.75 1.28
C THR A 99 -14.40 -7.26 2.47
N GLN A 100 -15.49 -7.94 2.17
CA GLN A 100 -16.29 -8.69 3.15
C GLN A 100 -16.32 -10.15 2.71
N GLY A 101 -15.57 -10.99 3.43
CA GLY A 101 -15.25 -12.34 2.95
C GLY A 101 -14.50 -12.30 1.62
N ASP A 102 -14.61 -13.38 0.86
CA ASP A 102 -13.80 -13.58 -0.35
C ASP A 102 -14.52 -13.15 -1.63
N SER A 103 -15.75 -12.65 -1.54
CA SER A 103 -16.63 -12.45 -2.70
C SER A 103 -17.23 -11.05 -2.83
N LEU A 104 -17.00 -10.15 -1.88
CA LEU A 104 -17.64 -8.84 -1.87
C LEU A 104 -16.63 -7.73 -1.63
N LEU A 105 -16.56 -6.79 -2.57
CA LEU A 105 -15.83 -5.53 -2.42
C LEU A 105 -16.82 -4.40 -2.12
N ILE A 106 -16.56 -3.64 -1.06
CA ILE A 106 -17.36 -2.51 -0.63
C ILE A 106 -16.58 -1.22 -0.84
N TRP A 107 -17.12 -0.35 -1.69
CA TRP A 107 -16.56 0.98 -1.98
C TRP A 107 -17.67 2.02 -2.00
N ASN A 108 -17.56 3.05 -1.16
CA ASN A 108 -18.52 4.16 -1.10
C ASN A 108 -20.00 3.70 -1.04
N LYS A 109 -20.32 2.73 -0.17
CA LYS A 109 -21.64 2.08 -0.03
C LYS A 109 -22.13 1.35 -1.29
N LYS A 110 -21.29 1.18 -2.30
CA LYS A 110 -21.53 0.30 -3.45
C LYS A 110 -20.88 -1.05 -3.18
N TYR A 111 -21.50 -2.08 -3.74
CA TYR A 111 -21.16 -3.47 -3.55
C TYR A 111 -20.82 -4.07 -4.90
N PHE A 112 -19.68 -4.75 -4.98
CA PHE A 112 -19.22 -5.42 -6.19
C PHE A 112 -18.91 -6.87 -5.84
N THR A 113 -19.48 -7.81 -6.59
CA THR A 113 -19.11 -9.21 -6.47
C THR A 113 -17.73 -9.39 -7.12
N ILE A 114 -16.81 -10.01 -6.38
CA ILE A 114 -15.50 -10.39 -6.87
C ILE A 114 -15.41 -11.92 -6.88
N THR A 115 -14.77 -12.47 -7.91
CA THR A 115 -14.55 -13.91 -8.06
C THR A 115 -13.12 -14.31 -7.77
N GLU A 116 -12.22 -13.33 -7.70
CA GLU A 116 -10.80 -13.50 -7.49
C GLU A 116 -10.31 -12.50 -6.43
N PRO A 117 -9.20 -12.81 -5.73
CA PRO A 117 -8.59 -11.87 -4.81
C PRO A 117 -8.21 -10.56 -5.51
N VAL A 118 -8.40 -9.45 -4.80
CA VAL A 118 -8.00 -8.11 -5.28
C VAL A 118 -6.68 -7.74 -4.63
N TYR A 119 -5.78 -7.11 -5.39
CA TYR A 119 -4.47 -6.68 -4.89
C TYR A 119 -4.34 -5.16 -4.96
N ASP A 120 -3.65 -4.56 -3.99
CA ASP A 120 -3.18 -3.18 -4.14
C ASP A 120 -1.96 -3.19 -5.05
N PRO A 121 -1.92 -2.41 -6.15
CA PRO A 121 -0.76 -2.37 -7.04
C PRO A 121 0.56 -2.04 -6.35
N ILE A 122 0.53 -1.32 -5.22
CA ILE A 122 1.73 -1.00 -4.45
C ILE A 122 2.33 -2.26 -3.81
N ALA A 123 1.50 -3.26 -3.47
CA ALA A 123 1.95 -4.48 -2.82
C ALA A 123 2.94 -5.29 -3.69
N PHE A 124 2.91 -5.14 -5.02
CA PHE A 124 3.86 -5.80 -5.94
C PHE A 124 5.32 -5.34 -5.80
N ILE A 125 5.58 -4.29 -5.01
CA ILE A 125 6.96 -3.85 -4.70
C ILE A 125 7.62 -4.80 -3.70
N TYR A 126 6.83 -5.51 -2.89
CA TYR A 126 7.25 -6.57 -1.98
C TYR A 126 7.01 -7.96 -2.61
#